data_AF-A0A227J3V3-F1
#
_entry.id   AF-A0A227J3V3-F1
#
_cell.length_a   1.000
_cell.length_b   1.000
_cell.length_c   1.000
_cell.angle_alpha   90.00
_cell.angle_beta   90.00
_cell.angle_gamma   90.00
#
_symmetry.space_group_name_H-M   'P 1'
#
loop_
_entity.id
_entity.type
_entity.pdbx_description
1 polymer ?
#
loop_
_entity_poly.entity_id
_entity_poly.type
_entity_poly.pdbx_seq_one_letter_code
_entity_poly.pdbx_strand_id
1 'polypeptide(L)'
;KMEAVKASFTVNRGVFDLTSFSSKLYQGTISATARLDARKTPATYSVKKSIKGVKVQPLLIDVANNDKLEGTGNIDVNVQGSSLTPTGIKQNLAGTVVINFADGAVNGINV
;
A
#
# COMPACT_ATOMS: atom_id res chain seq x y z
N LYS A 1 0.48 -7.40 -11.40
CA LYS A 1 -0.51 -8.40 -10.92
C LYS A 1 -0.17 -8.91 -9.51
N MET A 2 -1.20 -9.17 -8.68
CA MET A 2 -1.07 -9.76 -7.34
C MET A 2 -1.33 -11.27 -7.37
N GLU A 3 -0.58 -12.03 -6.57
CA GLU A 3 -0.63 -13.50 -6.54
C GLU A 3 -0.44 -14.03 -5.12
N ALA A 4 -0.88 -15.27 -4.86
CA ALA A 4 -0.75 -15.93 -3.56
C ALA A 4 -1.31 -15.11 -2.38
N VAL A 5 -2.47 -14.48 -2.60
CA VAL A 5 -3.13 -13.61 -1.62
C VAL A 5 -3.61 -14.44 -0.43
N LYS A 6 -3.27 -14.00 0.77
CA LYS A 6 -3.80 -14.51 2.04
C LYS A 6 -4.24 -13.34 2.90
N ALA A 7 -5.39 -13.46 3.55
CA ALA A 7 -5.91 -12.46 4.47
C ALA A 7 -6.59 -13.15 5.66
N SER A 8 -6.35 -12.65 6.86
CA SER A 8 -7.10 -12.98 8.07
C SER A 8 -7.66 -11.70 8.67
N PHE A 9 -8.97 -11.66 8.88
CA PHE A 9 -9.64 -10.49 9.42
C PHE A 9 -10.85 -10.90 10.26
N THR A 10 -11.28 -9.99 11.11
CA THR A 10 -12.53 -10.11 11.86
C THR A 10 -13.39 -8.86 11.67
N VAL A 11 -14.70 -9.05 11.78
CA VAL A 11 -15.66 -7.95 11.87
C VAL A 11 -16.52 -8.20 13.10
N ASN A 12 -16.50 -7.26 14.03
CA ASN A 12 -17.28 -7.35 15.25
C ASN A 12 -17.85 -5.99 15.62
N ARG A 13 -19.19 -5.87 15.60
CA ARG A 13 -19.95 -4.70 16.07
C ARG A 13 -19.38 -3.37 15.56
N GLY A 14 -19.17 -3.25 14.25
CA GLY A 14 -18.67 -2.02 13.62
C GLY A 14 -17.15 -1.81 13.71
N VAL A 15 -16.40 -2.80 14.21
CA VAL A 15 -14.94 -2.82 14.15
C VAL A 15 -14.50 -3.86 13.12
N PHE A 16 -13.73 -3.44 12.12
CA PHE A 16 -13.00 -4.33 11.21
C PHE A 16 -11.53 -4.37 11.65
N ASP A 17 -11.00 -5.57 11.79
CA ASP A 17 -9.60 -5.82 12.18
C ASP A 17 -8.96 -6.80 11.19
N LEU A 18 -8.05 -6.29 10.37
CA LEU A 18 -7.19 -7.06 9.48
C LEU A 18 -5.92 -7.42 10.24
N THR A 19 -5.91 -8.63 10.79
CA THR A 19 -4.81 -9.15 11.60
C THR A 19 -3.62 -9.57 10.75
N SER A 20 -3.87 -10.02 9.51
CA SER A 20 -2.80 -10.29 8.55
C SER A 20 -3.28 -10.17 7.11
N PHE A 21 -2.42 -9.63 6.28
CA PHE A 21 -2.52 -9.66 4.84
C PHE A 21 -1.13 -9.97 4.27
N SER A 22 -1.05 -10.86 3.28
CA SER A 22 0.18 -11.12 2.54
C SER A 22 -0.12 -11.44 1.08
N SER A 23 0.73 -10.99 0.16
CA SER A 23 0.63 -11.30 -1.27
C SER A 23 1.99 -11.19 -1.94
N LYS A 24 2.18 -11.87 -3.07
CA LYS A 24 3.21 -11.51 -4.06
C LYS A 24 2.70 -10.35 -4.92
N LEU A 25 3.60 -9.47 -5.35
CA LEU A 25 3.32 -8.31 -6.19
C LEU A 25 4.55 -8.01 -7.06
N TYR A 26 4.45 -8.19 -8.38
CA TYR A 26 5.55 -7.89 -9.33
C TYR A 26 6.92 -8.38 -8.84
N GLN A 27 7.04 -9.68 -8.57
CA GLN A 27 8.22 -10.36 -8.00
C GLN A 27 8.55 -10.00 -6.54
N GLY A 28 8.00 -8.91 -6.01
CA GLY A 28 8.07 -8.51 -4.63
C GLY A 28 6.97 -9.11 -3.75
N THR A 29 6.89 -8.61 -2.53
CA THR A 29 5.91 -9.01 -1.53
C THR A 29 5.20 -7.81 -0.92
N ILE A 30 3.97 -8.01 -0.49
CA ILE A 30 3.19 -7.08 0.32
C ILE A 30 2.81 -7.78 1.61
N SER A 31 2.89 -7.04 2.71
CA SER A 31 2.26 -7.39 3.98
C SER A 31 1.50 -6.20 4.53
N ALA A 32 0.37 -6.44 5.21
CA ALA A 32 -0.38 -5.36 5.85
C ALA A 32 -1.17 -5.83 7.08
N THR A 33 -1.42 -4.89 7.98
CA THR A 33 -2.44 -4.95 9.02
C THR A 33 -3.24 -3.66 9.01
N ALA A 34 -4.50 -3.72 9.43
CA ALA A 34 -5.34 -2.55 9.48
C ALA A 34 -6.43 -2.71 10.52
N ARG A 35 -6.92 -1.58 11.03
CA ARG A 35 -8.08 -1.54 11.91
C ARG A 35 -8.95 -0.36 11.50
N LEU A 36 -10.25 -0.58 11.48
CA LEU A 36 -11.28 0.43 11.23
C LEU A 36 -12.32 0.32 12.35
N ASP A 37 -12.57 1.43 13.05
CA ASP A 37 -13.61 1.56 14.07
C ASP A 37 -14.69 2.51 13.58
N ALA A 38 -15.82 1.94 13.14
CA ALA A 38 -16.98 2.68 12.65
C ALA A 38 -18.04 2.91 13.74
N ARG A 39 -17.75 2.60 15.01
CA ARG A 39 -18.69 2.82 16.12
C ARG A 39 -18.82 4.28 16.53
N LYS A 40 -17.87 5.12 16.10
CA LYS A 40 -17.85 6.57 16.31
C LYS A 40 -17.95 7.28 14.96
N THR A 41 -18.54 8.47 14.97
CA THR A 41 -18.61 9.35 13.81
C THR A 41 -17.77 10.60 14.08
N PRO A 42 -16.75 10.92 13.27
CA PRO A 42 -16.29 10.14 12.11
C PRO A 42 -15.59 8.84 12.50
N ALA A 43 -15.69 7.81 11.66
CA ALA A 43 -14.98 6.55 11.84
C ALA A 43 -13.47 6.77 11.86
N THR A 44 -12.73 5.98 12.62
CA THR A 44 -11.26 6.06 12.71
C THR A 44 -10.60 4.81 12.17
N TYR A 45 -9.39 4.95 11.64
CA TYR A 45 -8.64 3.83 11.09
C TYR A 45 -7.15 3.97 11.33
N SER A 46 -6.46 2.83 11.30
CA SER A 46 -5.01 2.71 11.32
C SER A 46 -4.58 1.63 10.31
N VAL A 47 -3.51 1.89 9.56
CA VAL A 47 -2.99 0.98 8.54
C VAL A 47 -1.47 0.91 8.67
N LYS A 48 -0.95 -0.31 8.73
CA LYS A 48 0.48 -0.61 8.57
C LYS A 48 0.65 -1.49 7.35
N LYS A 49 1.51 -1.08 6.43
CA LYS A 49 1.79 -1.83 5.19
C LYS A 49 3.28 -1.80 4.90
N SER A 50 3.83 -2.93 4.49
CA SER A 50 5.19 -3.04 3.98
C SER A 50 5.16 -3.71 2.62
N ILE A 51 5.81 -3.09 1.65
CA ILE A 51 6.02 -3.58 0.29
C ILE A 51 7.52 -3.73 0.11
N LYS A 52 7.98 -4.91 -0.32
CA LYS A 52 9.41 -5.20 -0.46
C LYS A 52 9.73 -5.81 -1.81
N GLY A 53 10.81 -5.33 -2.44
CA GLY A 53 11.39 -5.95 -3.64
C GLY A 53 10.51 -5.87 -4.88
N VAL A 54 9.60 -4.91 -4.97
CA VAL A 54 8.67 -4.79 -6.12
C VAL A 54 9.42 -4.27 -7.34
N LYS A 55 9.29 -4.96 -8.47
CA LYS A 55 9.77 -4.44 -9.76
C LYS A 55 8.86 -3.31 -10.24
N VAL A 56 9.44 -2.13 -10.43
CA VAL A 56 8.69 -0.90 -10.69
C VAL A 56 8.19 -0.81 -12.13
N GLN A 57 8.96 -1.27 -13.12
CA GLN A 57 8.55 -1.23 -14.52
C GLN A 57 7.22 -1.96 -14.79
N PRO A 58 7.05 -3.26 -14.47
CA PRO A 58 5.79 -3.94 -14.76
C PRO A 58 4.62 -3.36 -13.94
N LEU A 59 4.88 -2.72 -12.79
CA LEU A 59 3.87 -1.97 -12.05
C LEU A 59 3.43 -0.71 -12.80
N LEU A 60 4.36 0.08 -13.33
CA LEU A 60 4.07 1.32 -14.05
C LEU A 60 3.41 1.06 -15.41
N ILE A 61 3.74 -0.04 -16.08
CA ILE A 61 3.05 -0.47 -17.29
C ILE A 61 1.58 -0.74 -16.96
N ASP A 62 1.29 -1.54 -15.94
CA ASP A 62 -0.07 -1.92 -15.57
C ASP A 62 -0.91 -0.73 -15.04
N VAL A 63 -0.30 0.24 -14.35
CA VAL A 63 -1.03 1.34 -13.67
C VAL A 63 -1.07 2.63 -14.50
N ALA A 64 -0.04 2.90 -15.29
CA ALA A 64 0.17 4.19 -15.95
C ALA A 64 0.54 4.06 -17.44
N ASN A 65 0.54 2.85 -18.02
CA ASN A 65 0.99 2.58 -19.38
C ASN A 65 2.36 3.22 -19.69
N ASN A 66 3.29 3.09 -18.73
CA ASN A 66 4.62 3.69 -18.79
C ASN A 66 5.69 2.61 -18.58
N ASP A 67 6.56 2.45 -19.57
CA ASP A 67 7.62 1.43 -19.64
C ASP A 67 9.03 2.00 -19.41
N LYS A 68 9.15 3.30 -19.13
CA LYS A 68 10.42 4.03 -19.15
C LYS A 68 11.26 3.88 -17.89
N LEU A 69 10.67 3.49 -16.77
CA LEU A 69 11.35 3.44 -15.48
C LEU A 69 11.47 2.00 -15.01
N GLU A 70 12.70 1.55 -14.82
CA GLU A 70 13.03 0.26 -14.23
C GLU A 70 13.70 0.43 -12.89
N GLY A 71 13.54 -0.56 -12.01
CA GLY A 71 14.19 -0.61 -10.70
C GLY A 71 13.40 -1.39 -9.67
N THR A 72 13.87 -1.37 -8.44
CA THR A 72 13.30 -2.11 -7.31
C THR A 72 12.81 -1.15 -6.24
N GLY A 73 11.52 -1.23 -5.91
CA GLY A 73 10.86 -0.38 -4.92
C GLY A 73 10.55 -1.11 -3.61
N ASN A 74 10.78 -0.42 -2.50
CA ASN A 74 10.33 -0.79 -1.17
C ASN A 74 9.51 0.37 -0.58
N ILE A 75 8.38 0.07 0.06
CA ILE A 75 7.48 1.08 0.63
C ILE A 75 7.01 0.62 1.99
N ASP A 76 7.27 1.41 3.03
CA ASP A 76 6.72 1.22 4.36
C ASP A 76 5.74 2.35 4.69
N VAL A 77 4.54 1.97 5.11
CA VAL A 77 3.44 2.89 5.45
C VAL A 77 2.99 2.61 6.87
N ASN A 78 2.88 3.65 7.68
CA ASN A 78 2.27 3.60 9.00
C ASN A 78 1.43 4.86 9.18
N VAL A 79 0.12 4.73 8.96
CA VAL A 79 -0.80 5.87 8.95
C VAL A 79 -2.03 5.59 9.79
N GLN A 80 -2.65 6.67 10.26
CA GLN A 80 -3.92 6.67 10.96
C GLN A 80 -4.73 7.89 10.54
N GLY A 81 -6.05 7.83 10.73
CA GLY A 81 -6.90 8.97 10.41
C GLY A 81 -8.33 8.79 10.87
N SER A 82 -9.15 9.77 10.51
CA SER A 82 -10.59 9.77 10.72
C SER A 82 -11.31 10.19 9.44
N SER A 83 -12.60 9.86 9.36
CA SER A 83 -13.47 10.03 8.18
C SER A 83 -13.22 9.04 7.05
N LEU A 84 -14.29 8.63 6.37
CA LEU A 84 -14.26 7.73 5.22
C LEU A 84 -14.57 8.44 3.90
N THR A 85 -14.77 9.76 3.92
CA THR A 85 -14.93 10.55 2.69
C THR A 85 -13.56 10.85 2.09
N PRO A 86 -13.41 10.94 0.75
CA PRO A 86 -12.12 11.24 0.13
C PRO A 86 -11.47 12.53 0.66
N THR A 87 -12.26 13.60 0.82
CA THR A 87 -11.78 14.87 1.39
C THR A 87 -11.38 14.71 2.86
N GLY A 88 -12.17 13.99 3.65
CA GLY A 88 -11.86 13.72 5.05
C GLY A 88 -10.59 12.89 5.22
N ILE A 89 -10.38 11.87 4.40
CA ILE A 89 -9.14 11.09 4.37
C ILE A 89 -7.96 12.02 4.07
N LYS A 90 -8.04 12.84 3.00
CA LYS A 90 -6.95 13.77 2.66
C LYS A 90 -6.60 14.75 3.79
N GLN A 91 -7.59 15.21 4.53
CA GLN A 91 -7.41 16.21 5.59
C GLN A 91 -6.96 15.61 6.94
N ASN A 92 -7.36 14.37 7.23
CA ASN A 92 -7.20 13.78 8.57
C ASN A 92 -6.20 12.61 8.60
N LEU A 93 -5.59 12.26 7.48
CA LEU A 93 -4.55 11.23 7.41
C LEU A 93 -3.23 11.76 7.99
N ALA A 94 -2.69 11.08 8.99
CA ALA A 94 -1.42 11.38 9.60
C ALA A 94 -0.55 10.12 9.74
N GLY A 95 0.76 10.27 9.64
CA GLY A 95 1.70 9.17 9.81
C GLY A 95 2.89 9.27 8.85
N THR A 96 3.54 8.14 8.59
CA THR A 96 4.74 8.07 7.78
C THR A 96 4.55 7.20 6.55
N VAL A 97 5.17 7.64 5.47
CA VAL A 97 5.37 6.86 4.25
C VAL A 97 6.84 6.96 3.92
N VAL A 98 7.54 5.84 3.94
CA VAL A 98 8.95 5.73 3.57
C VAL A 98 9.02 4.97 2.26
N ILE A 99 9.68 5.57 1.28
CA ILE A 99 9.85 4.98 -0.06
C ILE A 99 11.34 4.88 -0.31
N ASN A 100 11.80 3.67 -0.63
CA ASN A 100 13.18 3.42 -1.04
C ASN A 100 13.15 2.81 -2.44
N PHE A 101 13.89 3.42 -3.35
CA PHE A 101 14.02 2.97 -4.72
C PHE A 101 15.49 2.74 -5.02
N ALA A 102 15.81 1.55 -5.54
CA ALA A 102 17.17 1.11 -5.81
C ALA A 102 17.28 0.51 -7.21
N ASP A 103 18.52 0.46 -7.72
CA ASP A 103 18.88 -0.13 -9.01
C ASP A 103 18.04 0.43 -10.17
N GLY A 104 17.87 1.75 -10.17
CA GLY A 104 17.02 2.47 -11.11
C GLY A 104 17.69 2.67 -12.48
N ALA A 105 16.90 2.51 -13.55
CA ALA A 105 17.32 2.84 -14.92
C ALA A 105 16.19 3.51 -15.70
N VAL A 106 16.56 4.31 -16.71
CA VAL A 106 15.62 4.94 -17.63
C VAL A 106 15.80 4.36 -19.02
N ASN A 107 14.77 3.70 -19.53
CA ASN A 107 14.78 3.12 -20.86
C ASN A 107 14.70 4.21 -21.93
N GLY A 108 15.48 4.05 -23.00
CA GLY A 108 15.50 4.96 -24.15
C GLY A 108 16.38 6.20 -23.98
N ILE A 109 17.15 6.30 -22.89
CA ILE A 109 18.28 7.23 -22.80
C ILE A 109 19.54 6.47 -23.23
N ASN A 110 20.05 6.78 -24.41
CA ASN A 110 21.38 6.33 -24.83
C ASN A 110 22.38 7.40 -24.35
N VAL A 111 23.39 6.99 -23.58
CA VAL A 111 24.52 7.85 -23.16
C VAL A 111 25.73 7.66 -24.04
#